data_AF-A0A4Y2W142-F1
#
_entry.id   AF-A0A4Y2W142-F1
#
_cell.length_a   1.000
_cell.length_b   1.000
_cell.length_c   1.000
_cell.angle_alpha   90.00
_cell.angle_beta   90.00
_cell.angle_gamma   90.00
#
_symmetry.space_group_name_H-M   'P 1'
#
loop_
_entity.id
_entity.type
_entity.pdbx_description
1 polymer ?
#
loop_
_entity_poly.entity_id
_entity_poly.type
_entity_poly.pdbx_seq_one_letter_code
_entity_poly.pdbx_strand_id
1 'polypeptide(L)'
;MDLNFSKQKRKVALIADNCTAHCTVDGLKSIELIFLPPNSTCVLQPLDQGIIQNFKSTYRKLLLQDMISANERKEQLQVSVLNAIFYIDQSWNMVSQKTIANCFRRVGFHSSPESEELLEDDDEDLPLTELA
;
A
#
# COMPACT_ATOMS: atom_id res chain seq x y z
N MET A 1 -1.50 17.85 -10.95
CA MET A 1 -0.41 17.29 -10.10
C MET A 1 0.96 17.81 -10.54
N ASP A 2 1.39 17.57 -11.80
CA ASP A 2 2.69 18.01 -12.33
C ASP A 2 2.98 19.50 -12.12
N LEU A 3 2.02 20.38 -12.46
CA LEU A 3 2.13 21.83 -12.25
C LEU A 3 2.42 22.20 -10.78
N ASN A 4 1.86 21.47 -9.81
CA ASN A 4 2.10 21.75 -8.40
C ASN A 4 3.55 21.39 -8.03
N PHE A 5 4.08 20.28 -8.53
CA PHE A 5 5.49 19.93 -8.34
C PHE A 5 6.42 20.91 -9.06
N SER A 6 6.05 21.42 -10.24
CA SER A 6 6.82 22.48 -10.91
C SER A 6 6.87 23.77 -10.11
N LYS A 7 5.75 24.21 -9.52
CA LYS A 7 5.72 25.38 -8.62
C LYS A 7 6.61 25.17 -7.39
N GLN A 8 6.66 23.94 -6.87
CA GLN A 8 7.52 23.54 -5.75
C GLN A 8 8.99 23.31 -6.15
N LYS A 9 9.35 23.44 -7.44
CA LYS A 9 10.67 23.07 -7.99
C LYS A 9 11.07 21.62 -7.64
N ARG A 10 10.09 20.73 -7.47
CA ARG A 10 10.32 19.32 -7.16
C ARG A 10 10.24 18.47 -8.43
N LYS A 11 11.16 17.52 -8.55
CA LYS A 11 11.13 16.44 -9.55
C LYS A 11 10.66 15.16 -8.86
N VAL A 12 9.79 14.39 -9.53
CA VAL A 12 9.18 13.17 -8.97
C VAL A 12 9.24 12.08 -10.03
N ALA A 13 9.71 10.88 -9.65
CA ALA A 13 9.56 9.69 -10.46
C ALA A 13 8.27 8.97 -10.08
N LEU A 14 7.40 8.70 -11.05
CA LEU A 14 6.22 7.86 -10.89
C LEU A 14 6.52 6.49 -11.50
N ILE A 15 6.59 5.47 -10.66
CA ILE A 15 6.90 4.10 -11.09
C ILE A 15 5.59 3.36 -11.39
N ALA A 16 5.47 2.80 -12.59
CA ALA A 16 4.30 2.03 -13.02
C ALA A 16 4.71 0.64 -13.54
N ASP A 17 3.79 -0.33 -13.44
CA ASP A 17 3.95 -1.61 -14.13
C ASP A 17 3.55 -1.50 -15.61
N ASN A 18 3.81 -2.56 -16.38
CA ASN A 18 3.47 -2.62 -17.81
C ASN A 18 2.00 -3.06 -18.07
N CYS A 19 1.05 -2.72 -17.19
CA CYS A 19 -0.35 -2.94 -17.47
C CYS A 19 -0.76 -2.23 -18.77
N THR A 20 -1.53 -2.90 -19.63
CA THR A 20 -1.97 -2.35 -20.94
C THR A 20 -2.83 -1.08 -20.81
N ALA A 21 -3.43 -0.85 -19.64
CA ALA A 21 -4.17 0.36 -19.34
C ALA A 21 -3.25 1.56 -19.04
N HIS A 22 -1.95 1.34 -18.77
CA HIS A 22 -1.00 2.40 -18.51
C HIS A 22 -0.40 2.90 -19.84
N CYS A 23 -0.58 4.19 -20.12
CA CYS A 23 -0.04 4.85 -21.30
C CYS A 23 1.00 5.90 -20.91
N THR A 24 1.90 6.20 -21.85
CA THR A 24 2.83 7.33 -21.72
C THR A 24 2.05 8.64 -21.76
N VAL A 25 2.48 9.61 -20.94
CA VAL A 25 1.88 10.94 -20.89
C VAL A 25 2.94 11.97 -21.31
N ASP A 26 2.69 12.63 -22.44
CA ASP A 26 3.60 13.65 -22.97
C ASP A 26 3.45 14.99 -22.24
N GLY A 27 4.51 15.80 -22.28
CA GLY A 27 4.48 17.20 -21.81
C GLY A 27 4.56 17.39 -20.30
N LEU A 28 4.84 16.33 -19.52
CA LEU A 28 5.16 16.44 -18.10
C LEU A 28 6.48 17.17 -17.90
N LYS A 29 6.52 18.12 -16.95
CA LYS A 29 7.71 18.94 -16.68
C LYS A 29 8.43 18.51 -15.42
N SER A 30 7.72 18.01 -14.43
CA SER A 30 8.23 17.70 -13.09
C SER A 30 8.08 16.23 -12.71
N ILE A 31 7.14 15.52 -13.34
CA ILE A 31 6.93 14.09 -13.17
C ILE A 31 7.60 13.35 -14.32
N GLU A 32 8.41 12.36 -13.99
CA GLU A 32 8.93 11.38 -14.93
C GLU A 32 8.19 10.06 -14.71
N LEU A 33 7.50 9.56 -15.73
CA LEU A 33 6.82 8.26 -15.68
C LEU A 33 7.82 7.17 -16.10
N ILE A 34 8.10 6.24 -15.19
CA ILE A 34 9.06 5.15 -15.40
C ILE A 34 8.30 3.83 -15.33
N PHE A 35 8.41 3.04 -16.40
CA PHE A 35 7.85 1.70 -16.45
C PHE A 35 8.88 0.68 -15.96
N LEU A 36 8.44 -0.23 -15.10
CA LEU A 36 9.24 -1.38 -14.71
C LEU A 36 9.53 -2.27 -15.94
N PRO A 37 10.59 -3.08 -15.93
CA PRO A 37 10.80 -4.11 -16.95
C PRO A 37 9.60 -5.07 -17.08
N PRO A 38 9.38 -5.67 -18.25
CA PRO A 38 8.37 -6.72 -18.40
C PRO A 38 8.60 -7.88 -17.44
N ASN A 39 7.50 -8.45 -16.90
CA ASN A 39 7.51 -9.61 -15.99
C ASN A 39 8.30 -9.43 -14.68
N SER A 40 8.60 -8.20 -14.26
CA SER A 40 9.33 -7.95 -13.01
C SER A 40 8.47 -7.36 -11.88
N THR A 41 7.16 -7.20 -12.08
CA THR A 41 6.24 -6.54 -11.13
C THR A 41 6.34 -7.13 -9.73
N CYS A 42 6.26 -8.46 -9.61
CA CYS A 42 6.31 -9.15 -8.31
C CYS A 42 7.64 -8.98 -7.55
N VAL A 43 8.72 -8.59 -8.23
CA VAL A 43 10.05 -8.42 -7.62
C VAL A 43 10.40 -6.95 -7.42
N LEU A 44 10.04 -6.08 -8.37
CA LEU A 44 10.50 -4.69 -8.41
C LEU A 44 9.42 -3.68 -8.03
N GLN A 45 8.14 -4.06 -7.96
CA GLN A 45 7.08 -3.14 -7.56
C GLN A 45 6.95 -3.11 -6.03
N PRO A 46 7.14 -1.94 -5.37
CA PRO A 46 7.01 -1.84 -3.92
C PRO A 46 5.62 -2.22 -3.39
N LEU A 47 4.56 -1.96 -4.18
CA LEU A 47 3.19 -2.33 -3.79
C LEU A 47 3.04 -3.84 -3.56
N ASP A 48 3.75 -4.65 -4.34
CA ASP A 48 3.77 -6.12 -4.22
C ASP A 48 4.72 -6.62 -3.11
N GLN A 49 5.58 -5.76 -2.54
CA GLN A 49 6.53 -6.16 -1.49
C GLN A 49 5.96 -6.20 -0.06
N GLY A 50 4.64 -6.04 0.08
CA GLY A 50 3.96 -6.15 1.36
C GLY A 50 2.86 -5.12 1.59
N ILE A 51 2.85 -4.00 0.85
CA ILE A 51 1.83 -2.94 1.00
C ILE A 51 0.44 -3.49 0.68
N ILE A 52 0.26 -4.12 -0.50
CA ILE A 52 -1.02 -4.71 -0.90
C ILE A 52 -1.44 -5.84 0.06
N GLN A 53 -0.48 -6.64 0.53
CA GLN A 53 -0.75 -7.73 1.46
C GLN A 53 -1.25 -7.19 2.80
N ASN A 54 -0.56 -6.20 3.39
CA ASN A 54 -0.94 -5.57 4.65
C ASN A 54 -2.34 -4.95 4.54
N PHE A 55 -2.57 -4.16 3.50
CA PHE A 55 -3.88 -3.58 3.19
C PHE A 55 -5.00 -4.62 3.11
N LYS A 56 -4.81 -5.71 2.33
CA LYS A 56 -5.81 -6.77 2.18
C LYS A 56 -6.03 -7.54 3.48
N SER A 57 -4.99 -7.75 4.28
CA SER A 57 -5.09 -8.40 5.59
C SER A 57 -5.97 -7.59 6.54
N THR A 58 -5.71 -6.28 6.63
CA THR A 58 -6.50 -5.36 7.45
C THR A 58 -7.95 -5.29 7.00
N TYR A 59 -8.20 -5.19 5.68
CA TYR A 59 -9.56 -5.20 5.14
C TYR A 59 -10.33 -6.45 5.57
N ARG A 60 -9.69 -7.63 5.45
CA ARG A 60 -10.31 -8.90 5.86
C ARG A 60 -10.54 -8.96 7.37
N LYS A 61 -9.60 -8.45 8.18
CA LYS A 61 -9.76 -8.38 9.64
C LYS A 61 -10.99 -7.56 10.03
N LEU A 62 -11.16 -6.37 9.46
CA LEU A 62 -12.33 -5.52 9.70
C LEU A 62 -13.63 -6.20 9.29
N LEU A 63 -13.66 -6.81 8.10
CA LEU A 63 -14.83 -7.55 7.61
C LEU A 63 -15.19 -8.73 8.52
N LEU A 64 -14.19 -9.48 9.00
CA LEU A 64 -14.40 -10.61 9.91
C LEU A 64 -14.91 -10.15 11.28
N GLN A 65 -14.43 -9.03 11.79
CA GLN A 65 -14.94 -8.44 13.04
C GLN A 65 -16.43 -8.12 12.92
N ASP A 66 -16.85 -7.46 11.84
CA ASP A 66 -18.27 -7.16 11.60
C ASP A 66 -19.11 -8.42 11.40
N MET A 67 -18.54 -9.45 10.79
CA MET A 67 -19.20 -10.75 10.62
C MET A 67 -19.42 -11.45 11.96
N ILE A 68 -18.42 -11.44 12.84
CA ILE A 68 -18.53 -11.99 14.19
C ILE A 68 -19.60 -11.23 14.98
N SER A 69 -19.57 -9.90 14.96
CA SER A 69 -20.56 -9.07 15.66
C SER A 69 -21.98 -9.26 15.11
N ALA A 70 -22.16 -9.43 13.80
CA ALA A 70 -23.46 -9.76 13.23
C ALA A 70 -23.94 -11.15 13.68
N ASN A 71 -23.05 -12.14 13.70
CA ASN A 71 -23.36 -13.50 14.17
C ASN A 71 -23.77 -13.52 15.65
N GLU A 72 -23.11 -12.75 16.52
CA GLU A 72 -23.49 -12.60 17.93
C GLU A 72 -24.90 -12.03 18.09
N ARG A 73 -25.29 -11.12 17.20
CA ARG A 73 -26.66 -10.57 17.12
C ARG A 73 -27.65 -11.49 16.41
N LYS A 74 -27.19 -12.64 15.88
CA LYS A 74 -27.96 -13.56 15.02
C LYS A 74 -28.52 -12.90 13.76
N GLU A 75 -27.76 -11.95 13.22
CA GLU A 75 -28.07 -11.22 11.99
C GLU A 75 -27.19 -11.71 10.85
N GLN A 76 -27.68 -11.57 9.62
CA GLN A 76 -26.86 -11.79 8.43
C GLN A 76 -26.12 -10.49 8.09
N LEU A 77 -24.79 -10.56 8.01
CA LEU A 77 -24.00 -9.43 7.53
C LEU A 77 -24.32 -9.13 6.06
N GLN A 78 -24.73 -7.90 5.78
CA GLN A 78 -24.91 -7.37 4.43
C GLN A 78 -23.87 -6.27 4.21
N VAL A 79 -22.86 -6.55 3.39
CA VAL A 79 -21.80 -5.57 3.08
C VAL A 79 -22.24 -4.74 1.90
N SER A 80 -22.59 -3.48 2.16
CA SER A 80 -22.86 -2.51 1.11
C SER A 80 -21.56 -1.98 0.49
N VAL A 81 -21.66 -1.32 -0.66
CA VAL A 81 -20.51 -0.59 -1.25
C VAL A 81 -20.00 0.50 -0.30
N LEU A 82 -20.88 1.14 0.47
CA LEU A 82 -20.49 2.14 1.47
C LEU A 82 -19.63 1.51 2.57
N ASN A 83 -20.01 0.33 3.07
CA ASN A 83 -19.23 -0.42 4.06
C ASN A 83 -17.84 -0.77 3.48
N ALA A 84 -17.79 -1.24 2.23
CA ALA A 84 -16.53 -1.56 1.56
C ALA A 84 -15.62 -0.33 1.44
N ILE A 85 -16.16 0.85 1.13
CA ILE A 85 -15.40 2.11 1.10
C ILE A 85 -14.83 2.43 2.49
N PHE A 86 -15.62 2.27 3.56
CA PHE A 86 -15.13 2.48 4.93
C PHE A 86 -14.03 1.49 5.32
N TYR A 87 -14.14 0.22 4.93
CA TYR A 87 -13.06 -0.75 5.16
C TYR A 87 -11.81 -0.39 4.37
N ILE A 88 -11.93 0.08 3.12
CA ILE A 88 -10.80 0.52 2.31
C ILE A 88 -10.09 1.70 2.99
N ASP A 89 -10.83 2.72 3.41
CA ASP A 89 -10.27 3.90 4.08
C ASP A 89 -9.50 3.51 5.36
N GLN A 90 -10.15 2.74 6.25
CA GLN A 90 -9.52 2.27 7.47
C GLN A 90 -8.30 1.38 7.20
N SER A 91 -8.41 0.47 6.23
CA SER A 91 -7.30 -0.43 5.88
C SER A 91 -6.10 0.31 5.34
N TRP A 92 -6.30 1.37 4.55
CA TRP A 92 -5.22 2.21 4.05
C TRP A 92 -4.55 3.00 5.17
N ASN A 93 -5.35 3.59 6.06
CA ASN A 93 -4.84 4.35 7.20
C ASN A 93 -4.04 3.49 8.20
N MET A 94 -4.27 2.18 8.22
CA MET A 94 -3.50 1.22 9.03
C MET A 94 -2.21 0.74 8.36
N VAL A 95 -2.00 0.98 7.06
CA VAL A 95 -0.71 0.70 6.43
C VAL A 95 0.30 1.73 6.94
N SER A 96 1.25 1.27 7.77
CA SER A 96 2.22 2.18 8.39
C SER A 96 3.22 2.74 7.37
N GLN A 97 3.71 3.96 7.64
CA GLN A 97 4.79 4.56 6.87
C GLN A 97 6.06 3.67 6.86
N LYS A 98 6.30 2.94 7.96
CA LYS A 98 7.38 1.95 8.07
C LYS A 98 7.22 0.81 7.08
N THR A 99 6.02 0.21 7.02
CA THR A 99 5.72 -0.86 6.05
C THR A 99 5.98 -0.37 4.64
N ILE A 100 5.53 0.84 4.29
CA ILE A 100 5.77 1.45 2.98
C ILE A 100 7.28 1.61 2.74
N ALA A 101 8.01 2.27 3.66
CA ALA A 101 9.44 2.49 3.52
C ALA A 101 10.24 1.19 3.36
N ASN A 102 9.90 0.16 4.14
CA ASN A 102 10.54 -1.16 4.04
C ASN A 102 10.25 -1.85 2.72
N CYS A 103 9.03 -1.75 2.18
CA CYS A 103 8.67 -2.29 0.87
C CYS A 103 9.46 -1.62 -0.27
N PHE A 104 9.66 -0.30 -0.19
CA PHE A 104 10.52 0.43 -1.12
C PHE A 104 12.00 0.04 -0.96
N ARG A 105 12.50 -0.10 0.27
CA ARG A 105 13.88 -0.55 0.54
C ARG A 105 14.16 -1.94 -0.03
N ARG A 106 13.20 -2.87 0.09
CA ARG A 106 13.30 -4.25 -0.42
C ARG A 106 13.57 -4.32 -1.93
N VAL A 107 13.08 -3.37 -2.72
CA VAL A 107 13.32 -3.32 -4.17
C VAL A 107 14.47 -2.39 -4.56
N GLY A 108 15.24 -1.90 -3.58
CA GLY A 108 16.46 -1.12 -3.81
C GLY A 108 16.30 0.40 -3.73
N PHE A 109 15.12 0.92 -3.34
CA PHE A 109 14.98 2.35 -3.03
C PHE A 109 15.51 2.64 -1.63
N HIS A 110 16.73 3.16 -1.56
CA HIS A 110 17.36 3.54 -0.30
C HIS A 110 17.21 5.04 -0.06
N SER A 111 16.82 5.40 1.15
CA SER A 111 16.89 6.77 1.62
C SER A 111 18.34 7.13 1.98
N SER A 112 18.69 8.42 1.93
CA SER A 112 19.91 8.92 2.56
C SER A 112 19.92 8.57 4.06
N PRO A 113 21.09 8.27 4.69
CA PRO A 113 21.20 7.85 6.10
C PRO A 113 20.57 8.79 7.14
N GLU A 114 20.22 10.03 6.79
CA GLU A 114 19.54 10.99 7.67
C GLU A 114 18.10 10.61 8.09
N SER A 115 17.55 9.50 7.59
CA SER A 115 16.14 9.11 7.78
C SER A 115 15.93 7.80 8.55
N GLU A 116 16.99 7.22 9.10
CA GLU A 116 16.97 5.87 9.70
C GLU A 116 16.55 5.81 11.18
N GLU A 117 16.54 6.92 11.92
CA GLU A 117 16.35 6.93 13.39
C GLU A 117 14.90 6.81 13.91
N LEU A 118 13.87 6.66 13.05
CA LEU A 118 12.47 6.89 13.47
C LEU A 118 11.53 5.67 13.50
N LEU A 119 12.02 4.44 13.33
CA LEU A 119 11.13 3.29 13.09
C LEU A 119 11.52 2.04 13.90
N GLU A 120 11.44 2.11 15.23
CA GLU A 120 11.41 0.90 16.09
C GLU A 120 10.02 0.23 16.01
N ASP A 121 9.95 -1.10 15.99
CA ASP A 121 8.70 -1.88 15.96
C ASP A 121 8.21 -2.17 17.38
N ASP A 122 6.89 -2.10 17.56
CA ASP A 122 6.16 -2.69 18.71
C ASP A 122 5.14 -3.76 18.26
N ASP A 123 5.10 -4.12 16.96
CA ASP A 123 4.19 -5.16 16.46
C ASP A 123 4.92 -6.51 16.35
N GLU A 124 4.91 -7.24 17.46
CA GLU A 124 5.20 -8.67 17.52
C GLU A 124 4.10 -9.43 16.75
N ASP A 125 4.35 -9.71 15.47
CA ASP A 125 3.55 -10.65 14.67
C ASP A 125 3.66 -12.03 15.32
N LEU A 126 2.72 -12.36 16.22
CA LEU A 126 2.61 -13.70 16.80
C LEU A 126 2.34 -14.70 15.66
N PRO A 127 3.24 -15.66 15.39
CA PRO A 127 3.06 -16.56 14.27
C PRO A 127 1.86 -17.49 14.52
N LEU A 128 1.00 -17.61 13.50
CA LEU A 128 -0.20 -18.48 13.46
C LEU A 128 0.08 -19.97 13.79
N THR A 129 1.35 -20.37 13.87
CA THR A 129 1.78 -21.71 14.30
C THR A 129 1.62 -21.97 15.80
N GLU A 130 1.37 -20.95 16.62
CA GLU A 130 1.19 -21.11 18.07
C GLU A 130 -0.28 -21.16 18.53
N LEU A 131 -1.24 -21.15 17.60
CA LEU A 131 -2.68 -21.28 17.88
C LEU A 131 -3.25 -22.68 17.61
N ALA A 132 -2.38 -23.70 17.52
CA ALA A 132 -2.76 -25.09 17.25
C ALA A 132 -2.49 -26.02 18.44
#